data_AF-A0A1G5S7U2-F1
#
_entry.id   AF-A0A1G5S7U2-F1
#
_cell.length_a   1.000
_cell.length_b   1.000
_cell.length_c   1.000
_cell.angle_alpha   90.00
_cell.angle_beta   90.00
_cell.angle_gamma   90.00
#
_symmetry.space_group_name_H-M   'P 1'
#
loop_
_entity.id
_entity.type
_entity.pdbx_description
1 polymer ?
#
loop_
_entity_poly.entity_id
_entity_poly.type
_entity_poly.pdbx_seq_one_letter_code
_entity_poly.pdbx_strand_id
1 'polypeptide(L)'
;MKGMSSKDIRSGRLACSIILIISLLLILFYHCYNRSYAMPVQAAETEETADTEETLTFENTAMLSALAECTTVTITIEEESAVLAGPKKPLEEVTKTAYDIPSSFVSPVTGKTVSYKGGKTMERSNKITYGKCGYLNSIATPDSDGFMKLDDRYLIAVGSRFNTLPGQYIDLILQNGVVIKCIMGDAKADIDTDSTNIFTYRSRCCSEFIIDEKTIRKDIYERGNASLKYPTWDSPVVKMVVYDAYYS
;
A
#
# COMPACT_ATOMS: atom_id res chain seq x y z
N MET A 1 8.62 69.61 9.14
CA MET A 1 8.75 68.26 8.55
C MET A 1 9.91 67.55 9.24
N LYS A 2 9.63 66.56 10.11
CA LYS A 2 10.69 65.76 10.76
C LYS A 2 11.23 64.75 9.73
N GLY A 3 12.52 64.84 9.42
CA GLY A 3 13.18 63.92 8.49
C GLY A 3 13.26 62.51 9.10
N MET A 4 12.79 61.51 8.35
CA MET A 4 12.96 60.10 8.71
C MET A 4 14.45 59.77 8.75
N SER A 5 14.92 59.20 9.86
CA SER A 5 16.31 58.78 10.05
C SER A 5 16.58 57.52 9.24
N SER A 6 17.80 57.32 8.73
CA SER A 6 18.17 56.13 7.95
C SER A 6 18.01 54.81 8.73
N LYS A 7 17.95 54.89 10.07
CA LYS A 7 17.63 53.77 10.96
C LYS A 7 16.17 53.32 10.87
N ASP A 8 15.24 54.25 10.64
CA ASP A 8 13.79 53.96 10.49
C ASP A 8 13.48 53.28 9.15
N ILE A 9 14.27 53.60 8.12
CA ILE A 9 14.15 52.97 6.79
C ILE A 9 14.65 51.51 6.82
N ARG A 10 15.69 51.22 7.63
CA ARG A 10 16.23 49.86 7.79
C ARG A 10 15.32 48.95 8.63
N SER A 11 14.71 49.47 9.69
CA SER A 11 13.76 48.70 10.52
C SER A 11 12.46 48.39 9.78
N GLY A 12 11.94 49.33 8.97
CA GLY A 12 10.73 49.12 8.15
C GLY A 12 10.92 48.05 7.06
N ARG A 13 12.09 48.00 6.40
CA ARG A 13 12.40 46.96 5.40
C ARG A 13 12.51 45.56 6.02
N LEU A 14 13.07 45.45 7.22
CA LEU A 14 13.17 44.19 7.94
C LEU A 14 11.79 43.69 8.41
N ALA A 15 10.96 44.59 8.93
CA ALA A 15 9.60 44.28 9.37
C ALA A 15 8.70 43.83 8.19
N CYS A 16 8.74 44.52 7.05
CA CYS A 16 8.00 44.11 5.85
C CYS A 16 8.46 42.75 5.32
N SER A 17 9.76 42.46 5.37
CA SER A 17 10.31 41.16 4.95
C SER A 17 9.82 40.02 5.85
N ILE A 18 9.80 40.23 7.17
CA ILE A 18 9.30 39.23 8.14
C ILE A 18 7.80 38.98 7.96
N ILE A 19 6.99 40.02 7.74
CA ILE A 19 5.55 39.88 7.52
C ILE A 19 5.27 39.09 6.23
N LEU A 20 6.03 39.34 5.16
CA LEU A 20 5.91 38.58 3.91
C LEU A 20 6.31 37.10 4.08
N ILE A 21 7.39 36.83 4.82
CA ILE A 21 7.84 35.46 5.11
C ILE A 21 6.80 34.71 5.94
N ILE A 22 6.28 35.32 7.01
CA ILE A 22 5.23 34.71 7.85
C ILE A 22 3.96 34.45 7.05
N SER A 23 3.55 35.40 6.20
CA SER A 23 2.38 35.22 5.33
C SER A 23 2.57 34.07 4.35
N LEU A 24 3.76 33.95 3.75
CA LEU A 24 4.09 32.84 2.84
C LEU A 24 4.09 31.50 3.57
N LEU A 25 4.63 31.44 4.79
CA LEU A 25 4.64 30.24 5.63
C LEU A 25 3.24 29.83 6.07
N LEU A 26 2.36 30.79 6.39
CA LEU A 26 0.96 30.52 6.71
C LEU A 26 0.18 30.01 5.50
N ILE A 27 0.43 30.56 4.31
CA ILE A 27 -0.16 30.06 3.06
C ILE A 27 0.33 28.64 2.77
N LEU A 28 1.63 28.36 2.91
CA LEU A 28 2.20 27.02 2.74
C LEU A 28 1.64 26.04 3.77
N PHE A 29 1.52 26.46 5.03
CA PHE A 29 0.93 25.64 6.09
C PHE A 29 -0.54 25.36 5.82
N TYR A 30 -1.33 26.35 5.43
CA TYR A 30 -2.73 26.20 5.04
C TYR A 30 -2.87 25.28 3.83
N HIS A 31 -1.98 25.39 2.85
CA HIS A 31 -2.01 24.53 1.67
C HIS A 31 -1.62 23.08 2.00
N CYS A 32 -0.59 22.88 2.84
CA CYS A 32 -0.21 21.56 3.37
C CYS A 32 -1.30 20.94 4.26
N TYR A 33 -1.98 21.75 5.07
CA TYR A 33 -3.08 21.32 5.94
C TYR A 33 -4.28 20.88 5.10
N ASN A 34 -4.71 21.69 4.13
CA ASN A 34 -5.78 21.31 3.21
C ASN A 34 -5.40 20.10 2.35
N ARG A 35 -4.15 19.99 1.90
CA ARG A 35 -3.67 18.83 1.11
C ARG A 35 -3.62 17.53 1.92
N SER A 36 -3.39 17.61 3.23
CA SER A 36 -3.27 16.42 4.10
C SER A 36 -4.58 16.03 4.79
N TYR A 37 -5.55 16.95 4.93
CA TYR A 37 -6.74 16.75 5.75
C TYR A 37 -8.08 17.20 5.14
N ALA A 38 -8.13 17.64 3.88
CA ALA A 38 -9.41 17.89 3.22
C ALA A 38 -10.16 16.57 2.97
N MET A 39 -11.00 16.18 3.93
CA MET A 39 -12.12 15.28 3.67
C MET A 39 -13.19 16.05 2.90
N PRO A 40 -13.77 15.51 1.82
CA PRO A 40 -14.99 16.08 1.26
C PRO A 40 -16.10 15.95 2.32
N VAL A 41 -16.61 17.08 2.78
CA VAL A 41 -17.90 17.14 3.47
C VAL A 41 -18.96 16.95 2.37
N GLN A 42 -19.45 15.73 2.21
CA GLN A 42 -20.61 15.48 1.36
C GLN A 42 -21.85 15.98 2.09
N ALA A 43 -22.36 17.11 1.61
CA ALA A 43 -23.70 17.57 1.93
C ALA A 43 -24.70 16.52 1.44
N ALA A 44 -25.60 16.12 2.34
CA ALA A 44 -26.74 15.29 2.01
C ALA A 44 -27.73 16.14 1.22
N GLU A 45 -27.97 15.78 -0.03
CA GLU A 45 -29.16 16.19 -0.77
C GLU A 45 -29.87 14.93 -1.28
N THR A 46 -31.14 14.88 -0.94
CA THR A 46 -32.15 13.86 -1.19
C THR A 46 -32.79 14.01 -2.57
N GLU A 47 -33.44 12.91 -3.01
CA GLU A 47 -34.39 12.78 -4.15
C GLU A 47 -33.73 12.76 -5.55
N GLU A 48 -34.13 11.94 -6.53
CA GLU A 48 -35.40 11.27 -6.79
C GLU A 48 -35.20 10.08 -7.76
N THR A 49 -36.16 9.17 -7.75
CA THR A 49 -36.29 7.91 -8.47
C THR A 49 -36.45 8.05 -9.99
N ALA A 50 -35.87 7.13 -10.77
CA ALA A 50 -36.38 6.75 -12.08
C ALA A 50 -36.04 5.29 -12.40
N ASP A 51 -37.10 4.47 -12.47
CA ASP A 51 -37.12 3.07 -12.87
C ASP A 51 -36.57 2.85 -14.29
N THR A 52 -35.82 1.77 -14.49
CA THR A 52 -36.02 0.92 -15.67
C THR A 52 -35.60 -0.52 -15.32
N GLU A 53 -36.60 -1.39 -15.27
CA GLU A 53 -36.48 -2.84 -15.08
C GLU A 53 -35.79 -3.49 -16.28
N GLU A 54 -34.87 -4.42 -16.03
CA GLU A 54 -34.74 -5.60 -16.87
C GLU A 54 -34.58 -6.83 -15.98
N THR A 55 -35.70 -7.53 -15.84
CA THR A 55 -35.89 -8.79 -15.12
C THR A 55 -35.31 -9.96 -15.92
N LEU A 56 -34.45 -10.78 -15.31
CA LEU A 56 -34.38 -12.22 -15.63
C LEU A 56 -34.26 -13.04 -14.34
N THR A 57 -35.35 -13.76 -14.09
CA THR A 57 -35.66 -14.62 -12.96
C THR A 57 -35.00 -15.99 -13.09
N PHE A 58 -34.49 -16.58 -11.99
CA PHE A 58 -34.97 -17.89 -11.55
C PHE A 58 -34.63 -18.15 -10.07
N GLU A 59 -35.62 -18.69 -9.38
CA GLU A 59 -35.73 -18.84 -7.93
C GLU A 59 -35.09 -20.13 -7.38
N ASN A 60 -35.15 -20.20 -6.04
CA ASN A 60 -35.29 -21.38 -5.17
C ASN A 60 -34.02 -22.00 -4.55
N THR A 61 -33.94 -22.31 -3.25
CA THR A 61 -34.74 -22.07 -2.03
C THR A 61 -33.88 -22.53 -0.84
N ALA A 62 -34.12 -21.92 0.33
CA ALA A 62 -33.97 -22.46 1.69
C ALA A 62 -32.59 -22.63 2.35
N MET A 63 -32.57 -22.01 3.54
CA MET A 63 -31.64 -22.17 4.66
C MET A 63 -31.41 -23.62 5.08
N LEU A 64 -30.20 -23.90 5.55
CA LEU A 64 -30.00 -24.78 6.70
C LEU A 64 -28.85 -24.28 7.59
N SER A 65 -29.07 -24.52 8.87
CA SER A 65 -28.45 -23.92 10.06
C SER A 65 -27.27 -24.72 10.62
N ALA A 66 -26.46 -24.00 11.41
CA ALA A 66 -25.74 -24.44 12.62
C ALA A 66 -24.38 -25.17 12.51
N LEU A 67 -23.42 -24.51 13.19
CA LEU A 67 -22.23 -24.95 13.94
C LEU A 67 -21.43 -26.21 13.57
N ALA A 68 -20.11 -25.96 13.50
CA ALA A 68 -18.98 -26.80 13.92
C ALA A 68 -18.69 -28.08 13.13
N GLU A 69 -17.66 -28.04 12.28
CA GLU A 69 -16.34 -28.66 12.53
C GLU A 69 -15.44 -28.49 11.30
N CYS A 70 -14.12 -28.43 11.54
CA CYS A 70 -13.08 -28.32 10.53
C CYS A 70 -13.22 -29.45 9.51
N THR A 71 -13.49 -29.15 8.24
CA THR A 71 -13.43 -30.14 7.15
C THR A 71 -12.88 -29.49 5.89
N THR A 72 -11.77 -30.03 5.41
CA THR A 72 -11.16 -29.74 4.11
C THR A 72 -12.18 -29.99 2.99
N VAL A 73 -12.52 -28.96 2.23
CA VAL A 73 -13.39 -29.06 1.05
C VAL A 73 -12.54 -29.01 -0.21
N THR A 74 -12.46 -30.12 -0.94
CA THR A 74 -11.96 -30.17 -2.33
C THR A 74 -13.13 -29.89 -3.27
N ILE A 75 -13.08 -28.78 -3.99
CA ILE A 75 -14.02 -28.46 -5.07
C ILE A 75 -13.34 -28.84 -6.40
N THR A 76 -13.86 -29.87 -7.07
CA THR A 76 -13.50 -30.21 -8.46
C THR A 76 -14.46 -29.49 -9.39
N ILE A 77 -13.95 -28.52 -10.15
CA ILE A 77 -14.65 -27.96 -11.30
C ILE A 77 -14.20 -28.77 -12.51
N GLU A 78 -15.10 -29.57 -13.07
CA GLU A 78 -14.91 -30.21 -14.37
C GLU A 78 -15.33 -29.21 -15.45
N GLU A 79 -14.35 -28.61 -16.13
CA GLU A 79 -14.60 -28.04 -17.44
C GLU A 79 -14.11 -29.01 -18.51
N GLU A 80 -15.08 -29.47 -19.29
CA GLU A 80 -14.93 -30.26 -20.50
C GLU A 80 -14.23 -29.43 -21.58
N SER A 81 -12.97 -29.78 -21.90
CA SER A 81 -12.48 -29.65 -23.28
C SER A 81 -11.35 -30.65 -23.55
N ALA A 82 -11.65 -31.60 -24.41
CA ALA A 82 -10.75 -32.68 -24.82
C ALA A 82 -9.77 -32.20 -25.87
N VAL A 83 -8.47 -32.03 -25.54
CA VAL A 83 -7.37 -32.16 -26.52
C VAL A 83 -6.05 -32.59 -25.83
N LEU A 84 -5.57 -33.80 -26.19
CA LEU A 84 -4.21 -34.36 -26.06
C LEU A 84 -3.45 -34.12 -24.72
N ALA A 85 -3.70 -34.98 -23.74
CA ALA A 85 -2.91 -35.09 -22.52
C ALA A 85 -1.49 -35.62 -22.80
N GLY A 86 -0.54 -34.70 -22.96
CA GLY A 86 0.86 -34.96 -22.61
C GLY A 86 0.97 -35.29 -21.10
N PRO A 87 2.08 -35.86 -20.62
CA PRO A 87 2.22 -36.21 -19.21
C PRO A 87 2.01 -34.95 -18.36
N LYS A 88 0.92 -34.95 -17.57
CA LYS A 88 0.61 -33.90 -16.62
C LYS A 88 1.77 -33.83 -15.63
N LYS A 89 2.62 -32.82 -15.78
CA LYS A 89 3.70 -32.52 -14.82
C LYS A 89 3.05 -32.50 -13.43
N PRO A 90 3.58 -33.25 -12.45
CA PRO A 90 3.04 -33.20 -11.09
C PRO A 90 2.95 -31.74 -10.66
N LEU A 91 1.78 -31.31 -10.17
CA LEU A 91 1.66 -30.01 -9.51
C LEU A 91 2.56 -30.09 -8.28
N GLU A 92 3.74 -29.48 -8.37
CA GLU A 92 4.64 -29.33 -7.24
C GLU A 92 3.89 -28.53 -6.16
N GLU A 93 3.68 -29.15 -5.00
CA GLU A 93 3.07 -28.51 -3.86
C GLU A 93 4.05 -27.45 -3.33
N VAL A 94 3.81 -26.19 -3.68
CA VAL A 94 4.65 -25.08 -3.23
C VAL A 94 4.36 -24.82 -1.75
N THR A 95 5.35 -25.07 -0.91
CA THR A 95 5.30 -24.79 0.52
C THR A 95 5.22 -23.27 0.77
N LYS A 96 4.38 -22.88 1.73
CA LYS A 96 4.12 -21.47 2.06
C LYS A 96 3.69 -21.29 3.50
N THR A 97 3.97 -20.12 4.05
CA THR A 97 3.56 -19.68 5.40
C THR A 97 2.64 -18.47 5.28
N ALA A 98 1.53 -18.48 6.02
CA ALA A 98 0.58 -17.36 6.06
C ALA A 98 0.67 -16.62 7.40
N TYR A 99 0.70 -15.30 7.33
CA TYR A 99 0.73 -14.39 8.48
C TYR A 99 -0.51 -13.51 8.48
N ASP A 100 -1.28 -13.52 9.56
CA ASP A 100 -2.37 -12.57 9.74
C ASP A 100 -1.83 -11.17 10.06
N ILE A 101 -2.40 -10.17 9.40
CA ILE A 101 -2.05 -8.76 9.62
C ILE A 101 -3.10 -8.14 10.55
N PRO A 102 -2.72 -7.66 11.75
CA PRO A 102 -3.68 -7.12 12.70
C PRO A 102 -4.23 -5.78 12.21
N SER A 103 -5.46 -5.44 12.60
CA SER A 103 -6.12 -4.18 12.23
C SER A 103 -5.59 -2.95 12.99
N SER A 104 -4.58 -3.12 13.84
CA SER A 104 -3.96 -2.06 14.62
C SER A 104 -2.59 -2.47 15.15
N PHE A 105 -1.78 -1.49 15.53
CA PHE A 105 -0.48 -1.70 16.18
C PHE A 105 -0.26 -0.65 17.27
N VAL A 106 0.71 -0.89 18.15
CA VAL A 106 1.14 0.09 19.16
C VAL A 106 2.32 0.89 18.60
N SER A 107 2.17 2.21 18.52
CA SER A 107 3.25 3.08 18.08
C SER A 107 4.39 3.07 19.12
N PRO A 108 5.62 2.67 18.76
CA PRO A 108 6.75 2.65 19.68
C PRO A 108 7.17 4.06 20.15
N VAL A 109 6.80 5.10 19.41
CA VAL A 109 7.11 6.50 19.75
C VAL A 109 6.12 7.08 20.76
N THR A 110 4.83 6.75 20.61
CA THR A 110 3.76 7.41 21.41
C THR A 110 3.13 6.49 22.45
N GLY A 111 3.36 5.18 22.37
CA GLY A 111 2.71 4.16 23.19
C GLY A 111 1.21 3.97 22.90
N LYS A 112 0.66 4.70 21.92
CA LYS A 112 -0.77 4.65 21.58
C LYS A 112 -1.05 3.56 20.56
N THR A 113 -2.21 2.92 20.70
CA THR A 113 -2.77 2.06 19.67
C THR A 113 -3.20 2.90 18.47
N VAL A 114 -2.73 2.51 17.29
CA VAL A 114 -3.02 3.13 16.01
C VAL A 114 -3.77 2.13 15.15
N SER A 115 -4.95 2.50 14.63
CA SER A 115 -5.67 1.67 13.66
C SER A 115 -4.92 1.62 12.34
N TYR A 116 -4.72 0.42 11.81
CA TYR A 116 -4.23 0.22 10.45
C TYR A 116 -5.40 0.45 9.47
N LYS A 117 -5.19 1.36 8.52
CA LYS A 117 -6.21 1.76 7.54
C LYS A 117 -5.98 1.20 6.14
N GLY A 118 -5.03 0.27 5.99
CA GLY A 118 -4.77 -0.36 4.69
C GLY A 118 -3.79 0.35 3.77
N GLY A 119 -3.18 1.44 4.25
CA GLY A 119 -2.18 2.20 3.49
C GLY A 119 -1.02 1.31 3.05
N LYS A 120 -0.64 1.46 1.79
CA LYS A 120 0.57 0.88 1.18
C LYS A 120 1.42 2.07 0.76
N THR A 121 2.63 2.21 1.29
CA THR A 121 3.49 3.35 0.98
C THR A 121 4.52 2.97 -0.07
N MET A 122 5.56 3.78 -0.24
CA MET A 122 6.57 3.62 -1.27
C MET A 122 7.97 3.73 -0.68
N GLU A 123 8.88 2.91 -1.21
CA GLU A 123 10.32 2.96 -0.97
C GLU A 123 11.02 3.31 -2.30
N ARG A 124 12.07 4.13 -2.25
CA ARG A 124 12.74 4.55 -3.48
C ARG A 124 13.77 3.52 -3.92
N SER A 125 13.69 3.06 -5.17
CA SER A 125 14.66 2.11 -5.73
C SER A 125 16.10 2.60 -5.60
N ASN A 126 16.35 3.91 -5.73
CA ASN A 126 17.69 4.50 -5.61
C ASN A 126 18.32 4.41 -4.19
N LYS A 127 17.57 3.98 -3.17
CA LYS A 127 18.08 3.72 -1.82
C LYS A 127 18.52 2.28 -1.60
N ILE A 128 18.15 1.37 -2.50
CA ILE A 128 18.38 -0.07 -2.37
C ILE A 128 19.50 -0.46 -3.32
N THR A 129 20.75 -0.29 -2.87
CA THR A 129 21.97 -0.54 -3.68
C THR A 129 22.91 -1.56 -3.04
N TYR A 130 22.43 -2.35 -2.08
CA TYR A 130 23.25 -3.22 -1.25
C TYR A 130 22.82 -4.68 -1.31
N GLY A 131 23.81 -5.58 -1.23
CA GLY A 131 23.59 -7.02 -1.14
C GLY A 131 22.69 -7.58 -2.24
N LYS A 132 21.95 -8.64 -1.90
CA LYS A 132 21.02 -9.28 -2.84
C LYS A 132 19.81 -8.40 -3.16
N CYS A 133 19.34 -7.56 -2.22
CA CYS A 133 18.29 -6.58 -2.47
C CYS A 133 18.68 -5.62 -3.61
N GLY A 134 19.90 -5.06 -3.57
CA GLY A 134 20.42 -4.17 -4.60
C GLY A 134 20.58 -4.86 -5.95
N TYR A 135 21.00 -6.14 -5.97
CA TYR A 135 21.03 -6.92 -7.20
C TYR A 135 19.63 -7.10 -7.81
N LEU A 136 18.65 -7.54 -7.02
CA LEU A 136 17.27 -7.71 -7.48
C LEU A 136 16.67 -6.40 -8.00
N ASN A 137 16.91 -5.31 -7.28
CA ASN A 137 16.49 -3.97 -7.69
C ASN A 137 17.17 -3.51 -9.00
N SER A 138 18.42 -3.92 -9.27
CA SER A 138 19.15 -3.57 -10.49
C SER A 138 18.68 -4.30 -11.75
N ILE A 139 18.06 -5.48 -11.59
CA ILE A 139 17.50 -6.26 -12.70
C ILE A 139 15.99 -6.06 -12.85
N ALA A 140 15.33 -5.46 -11.85
CA ALA A 140 13.93 -5.08 -11.91
C ALA A 140 13.72 -3.90 -12.88
N THR A 141 12.51 -3.81 -13.42
CA THR A 141 12.10 -2.72 -14.32
C THR A 141 10.82 -2.06 -13.82
N PRO A 142 10.68 -0.73 -13.90
CA PRO A 142 9.43 -0.09 -13.55
C PRO A 142 8.32 -0.46 -14.55
N ASP A 143 7.10 -0.67 -14.06
CA ASP A 143 5.92 -0.73 -14.91
C ASP A 143 5.49 0.66 -15.41
N SER A 144 4.38 0.74 -16.14
CA SER A 144 3.91 2.00 -16.74
C SER A 144 3.53 3.09 -15.73
N ASP A 145 3.30 2.74 -14.45
CA ASP A 145 3.06 3.70 -13.37
C ASP A 145 4.30 3.87 -12.46
N GLY A 146 5.45 3.32 -12.83
CA GLY A 146 6.73 3.45 -12.12
C GLY A 146 6.93 2.53 -10.92
N PHE A 147 6.16 1.45 -10.79
CA PHE A 147 6.37 0.45 -9.74
C PHE A 147 7.40 -0.57 -10.20
N MET A 148 8.44 -0.81 -9.41
CA MET A 148 9.48 -1.78 -9.75
C MET A 148 8.92 -3.20 -9.76
N LYS A 149 9.17 -3.92 -10.84
CA LYS A 149 8.75 -5.31 -11.05
C LYS A 149 9.91 -6.19 -11.48
N LEU A 150 9.81 -7.45 -11.10
CA LEU A 150 10.57 -8.54 -11.66
C LEU A 150 9.57 -9.62 -12.04
N ASP A 151 9.57 -10.00 -13.32
CA ASP A 151 8.49 -10.76 -13.96
C ASP A 151 7.09 -10.12 -13.72
N ASP A 152 6.10 -10.91 -13.33
CA ASP A 152 4.75 -10.45 -13.06
C ASP A 152 4.56 -9.87 -11.65
N ARG A 153 5.61 -9.79 -10.83
CA ARG A 153 5.53 -9.47 -9.39
C ARG A 153 6.13 -8.11 -9.03
N TYR A 154 5.52 -7.42 -8.07
CA TYR A 154 5.99 -6.13 -7.56
C TYR A 154 7.08 -6.30 -6.49
N LEU A 155 8.15 -5.50 -6.56
CA LEU A 155 9.13 -5.44 -5.48
C LEU A 155 8.55 -4.65 -4.30
N ILE A 156 8.64 -5.22 -3.10
CA ILE A 156 8.18 -4.57 -1.86
C ILE A 156 9.23 -4.65 -0.75
N ALA A 157 9.19 -3.67 0.15
CA ALA A 157 9.87 -3.70 1.43
C ALA A 157 8.90 -4.17 2.53
N VAL A 158 9.35 -5.08 3.39
CA VAL A 158 8.57 -5.62 4.52
C VAL A 158 9.42 -5.72 5.78
N GLY A 159 8.78 -5.74 6.95
CA GLY A 159 9.46 -5.89 8.24
C GLY A 159 9.89 -7.32 8.54
N SER A 160 10.75 -7.49 9.54
CA SER A 160 11.38 -8.78 9.89
C SER A 160 10.41 -9.84 10.43
N ARG A 161 9.15 -9.49 10.74
CA ARG A 161 8.12 -10.45 11.19
C ARG A 161 7.98 -11.67 10.27
N PHE A 162 8.14 -11.44 8.97
CA PHE A 162 7.84 -12.42 7.94
C PHE A 162 9.03 -13.35 7.62
N ASN A 163 10.19 -13.14 8.25
CA ASN A 163 11.39 -13.95 8.08
C ASN A 163 11.77 -14.21 6.60
N THR A 164 11.57 -13.21 5.75
CA THR A 164 11.75 -13.30 4.29
C THR A 164 13.21 -13.07 3.90
N LEU A 165 13.68 -13.78 2.87
CA LEU A 165 14.95 -13.50 2.20
C LEU A 165 14.75 -12.59 0.97
N PRO A 166 15.77 -11.85 0.52
CA PRO A 166 15.69 -11.12 -0.74
C PRO A 166 15.39 -12.06 -1.91
N GLY A 167 14.33 -11.73 -2.66
CA GLY A 167 13.81 -12.52 -3.78
C GLY A 167 12.65 -13.43 -3.42
N GLN A 168 12.31 -13.60 -2.13
CA GLN A 168 11.20 -14.46 -1.72
C GLN A 168 9.88 -14.03 -2.35
N TYR A 169 9.10 -14.97 -2.85
CA TYR A 169 7.76 -14.68 -3.33
C TYR A 169 6.84 -14.41 -2.15
N ILE A 170 6.09 -13.32 -2.27
CA ILE A 170 5.13 -12.85 -1.26
C ILE A 170 3.83 -12.53 -1.97
N ASP A 171 2.70 -12.90 -1.42
CA ASP A 171 1.41 -12.38 -1.85
C ASP A 171 0.78 -11.55 -0.70
N LEU A 172 0.33 -10.34 -1.03
CA LEU A 172 -0.48 -9.51 -0.15
C LEU A 172 -1.95 -9.83 -0.42
N ILE A 173 -2.65 -10.39 0.56
CA ILE A 173 -4.08 -10.65 0.46
C ILE A 173 -4.83 -9.49 1.10
N LEU A 174 -5.61 -8.79 0.30
CA LEU A 174 -6.42 -7.67 0.75
C LEU A 174 -7.75 -8.15 1.34
N GLN A 175 -8.34 -7.35 2.22
CA GLN A 175 -9.64 -7.63 2.86
C GLN A 175 -10.76 -7.88 1.84
N ASN A 176 -10.72 -7.20 0.70
CA ASN A 176 -11.66 -7.38 -0.41
C ASN A 176 -11.34 -8.61 -1.31
N GLY A 177 -10.43 -9.49 -0.90
CA GLY A 177 -10.06 -10.72 -1.61
C GLY A 177 -9.03 -10.54 -2.72
N VAL A 178 -8.63 -9.30 -3.04
CA VAL A 178 -7.62 -9.03 -4.06
C VAL A 178 -6.26 -9.55 -3.61
N VAL A 179 -5.55 -10.20 -4.52
CA VAL A 179 -4.19 -10.69 -4.30
C VAL A 179 -3.20 -9.84 -5.08
N ILE A 180 -2.25 -9.23 -4.39
CA ILE A 180 -1.13 -8.54 -5.03
C ILE A 180 0.10 -9.45 -4.94
N LYS A 181 0.57 -9.91 -6.10
CA LYS A 181 1.78 -10.73 -6.19
C LYS A 181 3.02 -9.86 -6.08
N CYS A 182 3.90 -10.23 -5.17
CA CYS A 182 5.09 -9.48 -4.82
C CYS A 182 6.33 -10.37 -4.71
N ILE A 183 7.48 -9.69 -4.67
CA ILE A 183 8.80 -10.22 -4.35
C ILE A 183 9.37 -9.35 -3.21
N MET A 184 9.99 -9.99 -2.22
CA MET A 184 10.79 -9.26 -1.23
C MET A 184 11.96 -8.56 -1.94
N GLY A 185 11.89 -7.23 -2.02
CA GLY A 185 12.93 -6.39 -2.61
C GLY A 185 13.77 -5.63 -1.59
N ASP A 186 13.27 -5.39 -0.38
CA ASP A 186 14.04 -4.79 0.72
C ASP A 186 13.54 -5.18 2.12
N ALA A 187 14.43 -5.13 3.12
CA ALA A 187 14.10 -5.40 4.51
C ALA A 187 13.98 -4.08 5.27
N LYS A 188 12.83 -3.85 5.91
CA LYS A 188 12.70 -2.73 6.85
C LYS A 188 13.46 -3.03 8.13
N ALA A 189 14.22 -2.03 8.60
CA ALA A 189 14.91 -2.13 9.86
C ALA A 189 13.93 -2.14 11.02
N ASP A 190 14.18 -3.00 12.03
CA ASP A 190 13.32 -3.14 13.21
C ASP A 190 13.16 -1.81 13.99
N ILE A 191 14.18 -0.95 13.93
CA ILE A 191 14.12 0.38 14.55
C ILE A 191 13.07 1.30 13.92
N ASP A 192 12.62 0.99 12.70
CA ASP A 192 11.61 1.75 11.96
C ASP A 192 10.21 1.11 12.02
N THR A 193 10.08 -0.04 12.70
CA THR A 193 8.81 -0.78 12.82
C THR A 193 8.22 -0.75 14.22
N ASP A 194 6.98 -1.21 14.35
CA ASP A 194 6.34 -1.49 15.63
C ASP A 194 7.01 -2.68 16.34
N SER A 195 6.63 -2.94 17.59
CA SER A 195 7.23 -4.02 18.39
C SER A 195 7.01 -5.42 17.82
N THR A 196 6.10 -5.59 16.86
CA THR A 196 5.88 -6.87 16.17
C THR A 196 6.64 -6.99 14.86
N ASN A 197 7.35 -5.93 14.45
CA ASN A 197 8.06 -5.79 13.18
C ASN A 197 7.18 -6.02 11.94
N ILE A 198 5.90 -5.66 12.03
CA ILE A 198 4.94 -5.73 10.91
C ILE A 198 4.78 -4.35 10.28
N PHE A 199 4.51 -3.33 11.09
CA PHE A 199 4.13 -2.01 10.62
C PHE A 199 5.30 -1.05 10.78
N THR A 200 5.58 -0.30 9.73
CA THR A 200 6.42 0.90 9.86
C THR A 200 5.67 1.95 10.68
N TYR A 201 6.23 2.42 11.80
CA TYR A 201 5.44 3.27 12.70
C TYR A 201 5.23 4.70 12.17
N ARG A 202 6.07 5.14 11.22
CA ARG A 202 5.96 6.47 10.58
C ARG A 202 4.93 6.47 9.46
N SER A 203 5.02 5.51 8.55
CA SER A 203 4.15 5.36 7.38
C SER A 203 2.86 4.58 7.66
N ARG A 204 2.78 3.86 8.79
CA ARG A 204 1.61 3.10 9.25
C ARG A 204 1.15 2.02 8.26
N CYS A 205 2.09 1.38 7.59
CA CYS A 205 1.83 0.34 6.59
C CYS A 205 2.62 -0.94 6.91
N CYS A 206 2.14 -2.09 6.42
CA CYS A 206 2.84 -3.38 6.53
C CYS A 206 3.68 -3.73 5.28
N SER A 207 3.66 -2.89 4.26
CA SER A 207 4.38 -3.09 3.00
C SER A 207 4.63 -1.75 2.31
N GLU A 208 5.85 -1.53 1.83
CA GLU A 208 6.20 -0.35 1.01
C GLU A 208 6.58 -0.81 -0.39
N PHE A 209 5.91 -0.30 -1.43
CA PHE A 209 6.21 -0.66 -2.81
C PHE A 209 7.47 0.03 -3.28
N ILE A 210 8.38 -0.71 -3.90
CA ILE A 210 9.61 -0.13 -4.44
C ILE A 210 9.24 0.54 -5.77
N ILE A 211 9.56 1.82 -5.89
CA ILE A 211 9.23 2.64 -7.07
C ILE A 211 10.47 3.22 -7.72
N ASP A 212 10.39 3.45 -9.03
CA ASP A 212 11.33 4.32 -9.74
C ASP A 212 10.82 5.77 -9.68
N GLU A 213 11.59 6.62 -9.01
CA GLU A 213 11.24 8.02 -8.78
C GLU A 213 11.12 8.84 -10.07
N LYS A 214 11.73 8.38 -11.17
CA LYS A 214 11.68 9.09 -12.47
C LYS A 214 10.40 8.82 -13.26
N THR A 215 9.80 7.64 -13.08
CA THR A 215 8.65 7.17 -13.87
C THR A 215 7.36 7.03 -13.06
N ILE A 216 7.44 7.08 -11.72
CA ILE A 216 6.27 6.99 -10.84
C ILE A 216 5.17 7.98 -11.20
N ARG A 217 3.94 7.47 -11.30
CA ARG A 217 2.75 8.28 -11.58
C ARG A 217 2.62 9.39 -10.52
N LYS A 218 2.48 10.64 -10.98
CA LYS A 218 2.63 11.84 -10.16
C LYS A 218 1.66 11.90 -8.98
N ASP A 219 0.39 11.54 -9.17
CA ASP A 219 -0.64 11.53 -8.12
C ASP A 219 -0.33 10.53 -7.00
N ILE A 220 0.25 9.37 -7.35
CA ILE A 220 0.69 8.34 -6.39
C ILE A 220 1.87 8.88 -5.58
N TYR A 221 2.90 9.40 -6.27
CA TYR A 221 4.11 9.93 -5.63
C TYR A 221 3.78 11.06 -4.65
N GLU A 222 2.97 12.02 -5.08
CA GLU A 222 2.58 13.18 -4.29
C GLU A 222 1.76 12.83 -3.04
N ARG A 223 0.96 11.76 -3.09
CA ARG A 223 0.12 11.31 -1.98
C ARG A 223 0.79 10.26 -1.09
N GLY A 224 1.92 9.70 -1.51
CA GLY A 224 2.62 8.69 -0.72
C GLY A 224 1.89 7.35 -0.63
N ASN A 225 0.94 7.07 -1.54
CA ASN A 225 -0.03 5.97 -1.38
C ASN A 225 -0.13 5.09 -2.64
N ALA A 226 0.50 3.92 -2.59
CA ALA A 226 0.50 2.92 -3.64
C ALA A 226 -0.90 2.33 -3.92
N SER A 227 -1.84 2.40 -2.98
CA SER A 227 -3.22 1.92 -3.19
C SER A 227 -3.94 2.67 -4.31
N LEU A 228 -3.44 3.83 -4.73
CA LEU A 228 -4.01 4.62 -5.83
C LEU A 228 -3.72 4.03 -7.21
N LYS A 229 -2.80 3.06 -7.33
CA LYS A 229 -2.49 2.42 -8.60
C LYS A 229 -3.74 1.82 -9.24
N TYR A 230 -4.50 1.06 -8.46
CA TYR A 230 -5.76 0.45 -8.85
C TYR A 230 -6.82 0.67 -7.77
N PRO A 231 -8.07 1.01 -8.12
CA PRO A 231 -9.14 1.18 -7.13
C PRO A 231 -9.32 -0.04 -6.20
N THR A 232 -9.09 -1.24 -6.74
CA THR A 232 -9.19 -2.50 -5.99
C THR A 232 -8.08 -2.67 -4.93
N TRP A 233 -7.01 -1.87 -4.98
CA TRP A 233 -5.95 -1.87 -3.97
C TRP A 233 -6.28 -0.99 -2.77
N ASP A 234 -7.35 -0.20 -2.81
CA ASP A 234 -7.84 0.58 -1.67
C ASP A 234 -8.59 -0.29 -0.66
N SER A 235 -7.86 -1.28 -0.13
CA SER A 235 -8.33 -2.23 0.86
C SER A 235 -7.15 -2.64 1.76
N PRO A 236 -7.37 -2.85 3.07
CA PRO A 236 -6.31 -3.31 3.96
C PRO A 236 -5.72 -4.65 3.57
N VAL A 237 -4.41 -4.83 3.77
CA VAL A 237 -3.80 -6.16 3.76
C VAL A 237 -4.23 -6.88 5.03
N VAL A 238 -4.85 -8.04 4.91
CA VAL A 238 -5.29 -8.85 6.06
C VAL A 238 -4.44 -10.08 6.26
N LYS A 239 -3.71 -10.50 5.22
CA LYS A 239 -2.81 -11.65 5.28
C LYS A 239 -1.62 -11.44 4.34
N MET A 240 -0.45 -11.87 4.78
CA MET A 240 0.75 -11.99 3.96
C MET A 240 1.10 -13.47 3.80
N VAL A 241 1.23 -13.92 2.57
CA VAL A 241 1.61 -15.30 2.26
C VAL A 241 3.04 -15.29 1.73
N VAL A 242 3.95 -15.95 2.43
CA VAL A 242 5.36 -16.09 2.04
C VAL A 242 5.57 -17.51 1.53
N TYR A 243 6.04 -17.65 0.30
CA TYR A 243 6.34 -18.96 -0.28
C TYR A 243 7.78 -19.34 0.02
N ASP A 244 8.12 -20.63 0.05
CA ASP A 244 9.54 -21.06 0.14
C ASP A 244 10.28 -20.86 -1.18
N ALA A 245 9.54 -20.69 -2.29
CA ALA A 245 10.08 -20.29 -3.58
C ALA A 245 10.53 -18.82 -3.59
N TYR A 246 11.67 -18.57 -4.22
CA TYR A 246 12.26 -17.24 -4.38
C TYR A 246 12.86 -17.09 -5.78
N TYR A 247 12.98 -15.84 -6.22
CA TYR A 247 13.75 -15.48 -7.40
C TYR A 247 15.24 -15.74 -7.13
N SER A 248 15.79 -16.74 -7.83
CA SER A 248 17.17 -17.21 -7.69
C SER A 248 18.13 -16.38 -8.52
#